data_AF-A0A2N6B0Z2-F1
#
_entry.id   AF-A0A2N6B0Z2-F1
#
_cell.length_a   1.000
_cell.length_b   1.000
_cell.length_c   1.000
_cell.angle_alpha   90.00
_cell.angle_beta   90.00
_cell.angle_gamma   90.00
#
_symmetry.space_group_name_H-M   'P 1'
#
loop_
_entity.id
_entity.type
_entity.pdbx_description
1 polymer ?
#
loop_
_entity_poly.entity_id
_entity_poly.type
_entity_poly.pdbx_seq_one_letter_code
_entity_poly.pdbx_strand_id
1 'polypeptide(L)' 'MNENNTLSAPEAAIFIERMCSELRNLAAGADMNFLAYLLDVAREEAVQQAGAIRVTPNRSAV' A
#
# COMPACT_ATOMS: atom_id res chain seq x y z
N MET A 1 -8.05 2.91 -28.48
CA MET A 1 -7.34 3.87 -27.63
C MET A 1 -7.39 3.30 -26.22
N ASN A 2 -6.32 2.63 -25.77
CA ASN A 2 -6.23 2.13 -24.40
C ASN A 2 -5.63 3.25 -23.57
N GLU A 3 -6.48 4.01 -22.88
CA GLU A 3 -6.03 5.00 -21.91
C GLU A 3 -5.25 4.26 -20.82
N ASN A 4 -4.02 4.68 -20.58
CA ASN A 4 -3.18 4.16 -19.50
C ASN A 4 -3.92 4.30 -18.18
N ASN A 5 -4.57 3.23 -17.72
CA ASN A 5 -5.20 3.15 -16.41
C ASN A 5 -4.11 2.97 -15.33
N THR A 6 -3.22 3.94 -15.23
CA THR A 6 -2.22 4.03 -14.17
C THR A 6 -2.94 4.50 -12.92
N LEU A 7 -2.98 3.64 -11.89
CA LEU A 7 -3.49 4.00 -10.57
C LEU A 7 -2.80 5.27 -10.08
N SER A 8 -3.57 6.19 -9.49
CA SER A 8 -2.96 7.30 -8.76
C SER A 8 -2.12 6.76 -7.59
N ALA A 9 -1.10 7.49 -7.15
CA ALA A 9 -0.24 7.05 -6.06
C ALA A 9 -1.02 6.64 -4.78
N PRO A 10 -2.08 7.35 -4.34
CA PRO A 10 -2.93 6.90 -3.23
C PRO A 10 -3.66 5.58 -3.50
N GLU A 11 -4.20 5.41 -4.71
CA GLU A 11 -4.92 4.19 -5.09
C GLU A 11 -3.97 3.00 -5.15
N ALA A 12 -2.75 3.21 -5.67
CA ALA A 12 -1.69 2.21 -5.65
C ALA A 12 -1.30 1.83 -4.22
N ALA A 13 -1.16 2.80 -3.31
CA ALA A 13 -0.83 2.53 -1.91
C ALA A 13 -1.93 1.72 -1.20
N ILE A 14 -3.21 2.08 -1.39
CA ILE A 14 -4.35 1.31 -0.84
C ILE A 14 -4.39 -0.10 -1.45
N PHE A 15 -4.11 -0.23 -2.74
CA PHE A 15 -4.06 -1.53 -3.41
C PHE A 15 -2.96 -2.42 -2.82
N ILE A 16 -1.74 -1.88 -2.66
CA ILE A 16 -0.58 -2.58 -2.08
C ILE A 16 -0.89 -3.00 -0.64
N GLU A 17 -1.46 -2.13 0.18
CA GLU A 17 -1.86 -2.44 1.55
C GLU A 17 -2.77 -3.69 1.60
N ARG A 18 -3.83 -3.70 0.79
CA ARG A 18 -4.78 -4.82 0.74
C ARG A 18 -4.12 -6.11 0.25
N MET A 19 -3.32 -6.01 -0.80
CA MET A 19 -2.61 -7.16 -1.37
C MET A 19 -1.63 -7.78 -0.36
N CYS A 20 -0.85 -6.95 0.34
CA CYS A 20 0.07 -7.42 1.37
C CYS A 20 -0.67 -8.11 2.52
N SER A 21 -1.85 -7.62 2.92
CA SER A 21 -2.68 -8.27 3.94
C SER A 21 -3.12 -9.68 3.52
N GLU A 22 -3.61 -9.85 2.29
CA GLU A 22 -4.04 -11.16 1.78
C GLU A 22 -2.86 -12.14 1.66
N LEU A 23 -1.75 -11.68 1.10
CA LEU A 23 -0.54 -12.51 0.95
C LEU A 23 0.05 -12.90 2.29
N ARG A 24 -0.02 -12.03 3.31
CA ARG A 24 0.49 -12.31 4.64
C ARG A 24 -0.29 -13.44 5.29
N ASN A 25 -1.60 -13.48 5.12
CA ASN A 25 -2.45 -14.56 5.62
C ASN A 25 -2.12 -15.89 4.93
N LEU A 26 -1.89 -15.86 3.61
CA LEU A 26 -1.46 -17.04 2.86
C LEU A 26 -0.08 -17.54 3.34
N ALA A 27 0.89 -16.63 3.51
CA ALA A 27 2.23 -16.95 3.97
C ALA A 27 2.22 -17.54 5.39
N ALA A 28 1.42 -16.96 6.30
CA ALA A 28 1.24 -17.49 7.65
C ALA A 28 0.61 -18.89 7.65
N GLY A 29 -0.38 -19.14 6.78
CA GLY A 29 -0.99 -20.46 6.63
C GLY A 29 -0.07 -21.52 6.01
N ALA A 30 1.00 -21.10 5.32
CA ALA A 30 2.02 -21.97 4.72
C ALA A 30 3.32 -22.07 5.55
N ASP A 31 3.30 -21.63 6.81
CA ASP A 31 4.46 -21.57 7.72
C ASP A 31 5.65 -20.74 7.20
N MET A 32 5.40 -19.82 6.25
CA MET A 32 6.40 -18.92 5.69
C MET A 32 6.54 -17.66 6.54
N ASN A 33 6.91 -17.82 7.81
CA ASN A 33 6.91 -16.74 8.81
C ASN A 33 7.76 -15.52 8.42
N PHE A 34 8.91 -15.73 7.79
CA PHE A 34 9.75 -14.61 7.33
C PHE A 34 9.09 -13.83 6.19
N LEU A 35 8.39 -14.50 5.27
CA LEU A 35 7.64 -13.84 4.20
C LEU A 35 6.43 -13.07 4.78
N ALA A 36 5.71 -13.66 5.73
CA ALA A 36 4.61 -12.99 6.42
C ALA A 36 5.09 -11.68 7.08
N TYR A 37 6.25 -11.70 7.74
CA TYR A 37 6.88 -10.51 8.30
C TYR A 37 7.22 -9.45 7.23
N LEU A 38 7.84 -9.84 6.11
CA LEU A 38 8.16 -8.88 5.04
C LEU A 38 6.89 -8.23 4.44
N LEU A 39 5.80 -8.98 4.37
CA LEU A 39 4.51 -8.48 3.90
C LEU A 39 3.87 -7.50 4.89
N ASP A 40 4.04 -7.73 6.19
CA ASP A 40 3.62 -6.78 7.23
C ASP A 40 4.40 -5.46 7.11
N VAL A 41 5.72 -5.50 6.89
CA VAL A 41 6.54 -4.30 6.66
C VAL A 41 6.10 -3.54 5.40
N ALA A 42 5.89 -4.24 4.29
CA ALA A 42 5.44 -3.61 3.05
C ALA A 42 4.05 -2.97 3.19
N ARG A 43 3.16 -3.58 3.97
CA ARG A 43 1.83 -3.01 4.29
C ARG A 43 1.95 -1.72 5.08
N GLU A 44 2.81 -1.66 6.09
CA GLU A 44 3.03 -0.46 6.91
C GLU A 44 3.55 0.71 6.07
N GLU A 45 4.50 0.47 5.16
CA GLU A 45 4.98 1.47 4.22
C GLU A 45 3.87 2.00 3.30
N ALA A 46 3.01 1.11 2.79
CA ALA A 46 1.88 1.50 1.96
C ALA A 46 0.86 2.37 2.73
N VAL A 47 0.58 2.04 3.99
CA VAL A 47 -0.29 2.84 4.86
C VAL A 47 0.29 4.23 5.10
N GLN A 48 1.60 4.33 5.34
CA GLN A 48 2.27 5.62 5.54
C GLN A 48 2.18 6.50 4.28
N GLN A 49 2.41 5.92 3.10
CA GLN A 49 2.29 6.63 1.82
C GLN A 49 0.85 7.09 1.54
N ALA A 50 -0.15 6.25 1.82
CA ALA A 50 -1.56 6.62 1.69
C ALA A 50 -1.98 7.73 2.68
N GLY A 51 -1.46 7.68 3.91
CA GLY A 51 -1.71 8.67 4.95
C GLY A 51 -1.05 10.03 4.69
N ALA A 52 0.20 10.06 4.22
CA ALA A 52 0.93 11.28 3.91
C ALA A 52 0.23 12.15 2.84
N ILE A 53 -0.44 11.51 1.88
CA ILE A 53 -1.15 12.23 0.80
C ILE A 53 -2.45 12.89 1.29
N ARG A 54 -3.03 12.45 2.42
CA ARG A 54 -4.24 13.07 2.99
C ARG A 54 -3.96 14.33 3.82
N VAL A 55 -2.72 14.56 4.24
CA VAL A 55 -2.36 15.63 5.21
C VAL A 55 -1.59 16.78 4.58
N THR A 56 -1.52 16.89 3.25
CA THR A 56 -1.04 18.09 2.56
C THR A 56 -2.23 18.96 2.11
N PRO A 57 -2.84 19.77 3.00
CA PRO A 57 -3.66 20.87 2.53
C PRO A 57 -2.74 21.84 1.79
N ASN A 58 -3.11 22.11 0.54
CA ASN A 58 -2.52 23.08 -0.36
C ASN A 58 -1.98 24.32 0.36
N ARG A 59 -0.66 24.36 0.64
CA ARG A 59 0.03 25.55 1.15
C ARG A 59 0.57 26.36 -0.02
N SER A 60 -0.33 26.80 -0.89
CA SER A 60 -0.07 27.82 -1.92
C SER A 60 -1.26 28.76 -2.00
N ALA A 61 -1.33 29.67 -1.03
CA ALA A 61 -2.12 30.90 -1.08
C ALA A 61 -1.54 31.89 -0.06
N VAL A 62 -0.34 32.42 -0.33
CA VAL A 62 0.16 33.69 0.22
C VAL A 62 0.95 34.38 -0.87
#